data_AF-A0AAE3W8Q5-F1
#
_entry.id   AF-A0AAE3W8Q5-F1
#
_cell.length_a   1.000
_cell.length_b   1.000
_cell.length_c   1.000
_cell.angle_alpha   90.00
_cell.angle_beta   90.00
_cell.angle_gamma   90.00
#
_symmetry.space_group_name_H-M   'P 1'
#
loop_
_entity.id
_entity.type
_entity.pdbx_description
1 polymer ?
#
loop_
_entity_poly.entity_id
_entity_poly.type
_entity_poly.pdbx_seq_one_letter_code
_entity_poly.pdbx_strand_id
1 'polypeptide(L)'
;MTRYMMATAARHVTGDLSRSIPDLACIDGEDGDAYIGQWVAGFGFFNVRFPKASTRELTDAERAYYRAKVVDLAGSVTPIDLGPEAA
;
A
#
# COMPACT_ATOMS: atom_id res chain seq x y z
N MET A 1 1.91 -12.73 4.57
CA MET A 1 2.93 -11.80 5.13
C MET A 1 2.64 -10.46 4.51
N THR A 2 2.32 -9.45 5.32
CA THR A 2 1.91 -8.13 4.83
C THR A 2 3.09 -7.42 4.17
N ARG A 3 2.94 -6.99 2.91
CA ARG A 3 3.97 -6.26 2.18
C ARG A 3 3.49 -4.84 1.93
N TYR A 4 4.33 -3.84 2.19
CA TYR A 4 4.04 -2.46 1.84
C TYR A 4 4.64 -2.14 0.47
N MET A 5 3.88 -1.43 -0.37
CA MET A 5 4.27 -1.04 -1.73
C MET A 5 3.77 0.36 -2.03
N MET A 6 4.32 1.01 -3.07
CA MET A 6 3.82 2.29 -3.57
C MET A 6 3.03 2.05 -4.87
N ALA A 7 1.80 2.55 -4.94
CA ALA A 7 0.93 2.41 -6.10
C ALA A 7 0.37 3.75 -6.57
N THR A 8 0.07 3.89 -7.85
CA THR A 8 -0.70 5.03 -8.39
C THR A 8 -2.11 4.62 -8.82
N ALA A 9 -2.25 3.49 -9.53
CA ALA A 9 -3.56 3.00 -9.94
C ALA A 9 -4.15 2.03 -8.91
N ALA A 10 -5.45 2.13 -8.68
CA ALA A 10 -6.17 1.27 -7.77
C ALA A 10 -7.63 1.13 -8.19
N ARG A 11 -8.15 -0.10 -8.16
CA ARG A 11 -9.55 -0.40 -8.50
C ARG A 11 -10.22 -1.13 -7.35
N HIS A 12 -11.39 -0.65 -6.96
CA HIS A 12 -12.24 -1.28 -5.96
C HIS A 12 -13.65 -1.50 -6.52
N VAL A 13 -14.47 -2.32 -5.86
CA VAL A 13 -15.85 -2.60 -6.29
C VAL A 13 -16.70 -1.33 -6.36
N THR A 14 -16.36 -0.32 -5.55
CA THR A 14 -17.04 0.97 -5.48
C THR A 14 -16.55 1.98 -6.52
N GLY A 15 -15.51 1.66 -7.30
CA GLY A 15 -14.99 2.53 -8.35
C GLY A 15 -13.47 2.62 -8.41
N ASP A 16 -13.00 3.62 -9.17
CA ASP A 16 -11.59 3.95 -9.35
C ASP A 16 -11.08 4.71 -8.11
N LEU A 17 -9.97 4.24 -7.54
CA LEU A 17 -9.30 4.81 -6.37
C LEU A 17 -7.88 5.28 -6.70
N SER A 18 -7.59 5.50 -7.98
CA SER A 18 -6.29 5.92 -8.46
C SER A 18 -5.91 7.31 -7.95
N ARG A 19 -4.60 7.51 -7.76
CA ARG A 19 -3.99 8.77 -7.30
C ARG A 19 -3.00 9.25 -8.36
N SER A 20 -2.88 10.57 -8.48
CA SER A 20 -1.90 11.21 -9.38
C SER A 20 -0.45 11.04 -8.92
N ILE A 21 -0.24 10.78 -7.63
CA ILE A 21 1.06 10.59 -6.99
C ILE A 21 1.06 9.21 -6.32
N PRO A 22 2.17 8.46 -6.36
CA PRO A 22 2.26 7.18 -5.67
C PRO A 22 1.96 7.32 -4.18
N ASP A 23 1.18 6.39 -3.63
CA ASP A 23 0.87 6.33 -2.21
C ASP A 23 1.06 4.91 -1.67
N LEU A 24 1.04 4.77 -0.35
CA LEU A 24 1.35 3.55 0.35
C LEU A 24 0.15 2.58 0.32
N ALA A 25 0.39 1.41 -0.26
CA ALA A 25 -0.52 0.28 -0.29
C ALA A 25 0.00 -0.84 0.63
N CYS A 26 -0.91 -1.46 1.37
CA CYS A 26 -0.67 -2.62 2.20
C CYS A 26 -1.22 -3.84 1.45
N ILE A 27 -0.31 -4.68 0.96
CA ILE A 27 -0.57 -5.82 0.11
C ILE A 27 -0.69 -7.08 0.99
N ASP A 28 -1.81 -7.77 0.85
CA ASP A 28 -2.13 -9.02 1.54
C ASP A 28 -2.10 -10.24 0.60
N GLY A 29 -2.13 -10.02 -0.71
CA GLY A 29 -2.03 -11.07 -1.71
C GLY A 29 -1.75 -10.54 -3.12
N GLU A 30 -1.74 -11.44 -4.09
CA GLU A 30 -1.64 -11.09 -5.51
C GLU A 30 -2.46 -12.05 -6.36
N ASP A 31 -2.96 -11.55 -7.49
CA ASP A 31 -3.75 -12.30 -8.44
C ASP A 31 -3.43 -11.81 -9.85
N GLY A 32 -2.87 -12.69 -10.67
CA GLY A 32 -2.50 -12.41 -12.06
C GLY A 32 -1.64 -11.13 -12.19
N ASP A 33 -2.25 -10.11 -12.78
CA ASP A 33 -1.66 -8.81 -13.11
C ASP A 33 -1.81 -7.75 -12.00
N ALA A 34 -2.39 -8.09 -10.85
CA ALA A 34 -2.64 -7.17 -9.76
C ALA A 34 -2.12 -7.70 -8.41
N TYR A 35 -1.71 -6.77 -7.56
CA TYR A 35 -1.65 -7.00 -6.12
C TYR A 35 -3.02 -6.73 -5.50
N ILE A 36 -3.34 -7.46 -4.43
CA ILE A 36 -4.57 -7.30 -3.65
C ILE A 36 -4.20 -6.74 -2.29
N GLY A 37 -5.01 -5.80 -1.79
CA GLY A 37 -4.81 -5.28 -0.44
C GLY A 37 -5.68 -4.08 -0.12
N GLN A 38 -5.10 -3.12 0.60
CA GLN A 38 -5.77 -1.91 1.03
C GLN A 38 -4.87 -0.68 0.89
N TRP A 39 -5.49 0.48 0.67
CA TRP A 39 -4.78 1.75 0.82
C TRP A 39 -4.43 1.98 2.28
N VAL A 40 -3.18 2.34 2.57
CA VAL A 40 -2.77 2.63 3.95
C VAL A 40 -3.31 3.96 4.44
N ALA A 41 -3.40 4.96 3.56
CA ALA A 41 -4.00 6.24 3.87
C ALA A 41 -5.39 6.38 3.24
N GLY A 42 -6.40 6.81 4.01
CA GLY A 42 -7.73 7.16 3.52
C GLY A 42 -8.85 6.29 4.09
N PHE A 43 -9.92 6.10 3.32
CA PHE A 43 -11.21 5.57 3.79
C PHE A 43 -11.26 4.04 4.06
N GLY A 44 -10.13 3.39 4.35
CA GLY A 44 -10.11 1.98 4.78
C GLY A 44 -10.65 0.98 3.74
N PHE A 45 -10.51 1.28 2.44
CA PHE A 45 -10.91 0.35 1.38
C PHE A 45 -10.03 -0.90 1.38
N PHE A 46 -10.64 -2.06 1.62
CA PHE A 46 -10.04 -3.39 1.50
C PHE A 46 -10.42 -4.03 0.15
N ASN A 47 -9.78 -5.15 -0.23
CA ASN A 47 -9.98 -5.81 -1.53
C ASN A 47 -9.73 -4.87 -2.73
N VAL A 48 -8.78 -3.95 -2.59
CA VAL A 48 -8.34 -3.04 -3.65
C VAL A 48 -7.37 -3.80 -4.56
N ARG A 49 -7.62 -3.75 -5.86
CA ARG A 49 -6.73 -4.28 -6.90
C ARG A 49 -5.76 -3.19 -7.33
N PHE A 50 -4.47 -3.41 -7.12
CA PHE A 50 -3.39 -2.53 -7.54
C PHE A 50 -2.67 -3.16 -8.74
N PRO A 51 -2.76 -2.59 -9.96
CA PRO A 51 -2.08 -3.16 -11.11
C PRO A 51 -0.56 -3.21 -10.89
N LYS A 52 0.07 -4.35 -11.21
CA LYS A 52 1.53 -4.54 -11.04
C LYS A 52 2.34 -3.53 -11.86
N ALA A 53 1.82 -3.12 -13.02
CA ALA A 53 2.45 -2.12 -13.88
C ALA A 53 2.58 -0.73 -13.24
N SER A 54 1.73 -0.41 -12.25
CA SER A 54 1.71 0.87 -11.54
C SER A 54 2.06 0.74 -10.06
N THR A 55 2.58 -0.42 -9.65
CA THR A 55 2.89 -0.74 -8.26
C THR A 55 4.34 -1.18 -8.14
N ARG A 56 5.05 -0.60 -7.18
CA ARG A 56 6.48 -0.87 -6.97
C ARG A 56 6.81 -1.03 -5.50
N GLU A 57 7.95 -1.66 -5.23
CA GLU A 57 8.53 -1.69 -3.89
C GLU A 57 8.84 -0.27 -3.39
N LEU A 58 8.88 -0.10 -2.07
CA LEU A 58 9.35 1.13 -1.46
C LEU A 58 10.84 1.31 -1.73
N THR A 59 11.21 2.55 -2.07
CA THR A 59 12.60 3.01 -2.02
C THR A 59 13.09 3.12 -0.59
N ASP A 60 14.40 3.15 -0.37
CA ASP A 60 14.98 3.25 0.97
C ASP A 60 14.56 4.55 1.69
N ALA A 61 14.46 5.66 0.96
CA ALA A 61 13.98 6.92 1.50
C ALA A 61 12.52 6.84 1.97
N GLU A 62 11.64 6.17 1.20
CA GLU A 62 10.25 5.93 1.60
C GLU A 62 10.17 4.99 2.80
N ARG A 63 11.00 3.94 2.85
CA ARG A 63 11.06 3.03 4.00
C ARG A 63 11.42 3.80 5.27
N ALA A 64 12.46 4.63 5.22
CA ALA A 64 12.88 5.47 6.33
C ALA A 64 11.77 6.46 6.75
N TYR A 65 11.12 7.10 5.79
CA TYR A 65 10.03 8.04 6.04
C TYR A 65 8.83 7.38 6.74
N TYR A 66 8.40 6.20 6.28
CA TYR A 66 7.24 5.51 6.82
C TYR A 66 7.52 4.79 8.14
N ARG A 67 8.75 4.32 8.42
CA ARG A 67 9.13 3.79 9.74
C ARG A 67 9.00 4.83 10.85
N ALA A 68 9.27 6.09 10.54
CA ALA A 68 9.17 7.19 11.50
C ALA A 68 7.73 7.66 11.74
N LYS A 69 6.74 7.09 11.05
CA LYS A 69 5.34 7.53 11.08
C LYS A 69 4.41 6.47 11.65
N VAL A 70 3.36 6.97 12.29
CA VAL A 70 2.16 6.20 12.59
C VAL A 70 1.10 6.60 11.56
N VAL A 71 0.43 5.63 10.99
CA VAL A 71 -0.60 5.85 9.98
C VAL A 71 -1.93 5.29 10.44
N ASP A 72 -3.00 5.95 10.02
CA ASP A 72 -4.36 5.48 10.23
C ASP A 72 -4.70 4.45 9.16
N LEU A 73 -4.60 3.16 9.52
CA LEU A 73 -5.04 2.06 8.70
C LEU A 73 -6.50 1.75 9.05
N ALA A 74 -7.44 2.20 8.21
CA ALA A 74 -8.86 1.88 8.35
C ALA A 74 -9.48 2.26 9.72
N GLY A 75 -9.11 3.42 10.28
CA GLY A 75 -9.58 3.91 11.57
C GLY A 75 -8.71 3.49 12.76
N SER A 76 -7.61 2.76 12.52
CA SER A 76 -6.67 2.30 13.55
C SER A 76 -5.28 2.86 13.32
N VAL A 77 -4.83 3.66 14.29
CA VAL A 77 -3.47 4.23 14.34
C VAL A 77 -2.49 3.09 14.63
N THR A 78 -1.75 2.66 13.61
CA THR A 78 -0.85 1.49 13.69
C THR A 78 0.57 1.88 13.26
N PRO A 79 1.62 1.48 14.02
CA PRO A 79 2.99 1.60 13.55
C PRO A 79 3.20 0.80 12.27
N ILE A 80 3.85 1.38 11.27
CA ILE A 80 4.17 0.64 10.04
C ILE A 80 5.38 -0.26 10.31
N ASP A 81 5.14 -1.57 10.43
CA ASP A 81 6.22 -2.57 10.44
C ASP A 81 6.55 -3.00 9.00
N LEU A 82 7.59 -2.39 8.43
CA LEU A 82 8.08 -2.70 7.08
C LEU A 82 8.92 -3.99 7.00
N GLY A 83 9.03 -4.75 8.09
CA GLY A 83 9.90 -5.93 8.19
C GLY A 83 11.38 -5.57 8.33
N PRO A 84 12.28 -6.57 8.41
CA PRO A 84 13.72 -6.34 8.56
C PRO A 84 14.32 -5.67 7.31
N GLU A 85 15.34 -4.83 7.52
CA GLU A 85 16.18 -4.37 6.40
C GLU A 85 16.90 -5.57 5.78
N ALA A 86 16.93 -5.64 4.45
CA ALA A 86 17.82 -6.57 3.77
C ALA A 86 19.26 -6.11 4.08
N ALA A 87 19.97 -6.93 4.85
CA ALA A 87 21.35 -6.70 5.27
C ALA A 87 22.35 -6.76 4.12
#